data_AF-A0A1W2TXN8-F1
#
_entry.id   AF-A0A1W2TXN8-F1
#
_cell.length_a   1.000
_cell.length_b   1.000
_cell.length_c   1.000
_cell.angle_alpha   90.00
_cell.angle_beta   90.00
_cell.angle_gamma   90.00
#
_symmetry.space_group_name_H-M   'P 1'
#
loop_
_entity.id
_entity.type
_entity.pdbx_description
1 polymer ?
#
loop_
_entity_poly.entity_id
_entity_poly.type
_entity_poly.pdbx_seq_one_letter_code
_entity_poly.pdbx_strand_id
1 'polypeptide(L)'
;MVLDRNHERIANEANVLQIVSQQTAVPVPRLIDRGNNSDRTQYLITERASGIRLDQMLDIGCPLPEGEGHAAEKPCKTCVDEAYSNALKFIEDTVLPQLTGMTSQERGILGFVMPPCWLSIDVDPPWRGKGPWKTLRLEEPKYVFQHGDLAAHNILIDSQALQIKALIDWEYAGFFPPGMERWPGTSDKDVYIRSGNDVADAIAKFLPEEYLECYHQWEDKAQLVSLVESGKLPDPEKLEQLPK
;
A
#
# COMPACT_ATOMS: atom_id res chain seq x y z
N MET A 1 -9.76 -6.97 23.24
CA MET A 1 -10.08 -7.78 22.05
C MET A 1 -9.32 -7.13 20.91
N VAL A 2 -8.28 -7.78 20.37
CA VAL A 2 -7.57 -7.24 19.19
C VAL A 2 -8.61 -7.24 18.07
N LEU A 3 -8.96 -6.07 17.56
CA LEU A 3 -9.83 -5.95 16.40
C LEU A 3 -9.00 -6.44 15.21
N ASP A 4 -9.16 -7.71 14.86
CA ASP A 4 -8.61 -8.24 13.62
C ASP A 4 -9.38 -7.62 12.45
N ARG A 5 -8.74 -6.71 11.72
CA ARG A 5 -9.34 -6.00 10.58
C ARG A 5 -9.29 -6.78 9.27
N ASN A 6 -8.92 -8.06 9.30
CA ASN A 6 -8.93 -8.94 8.13
C ASN A 6 -10.24 -8.86 7.32
N HIS A 7 -11.39 -8.70 7.97
CA HIS A 7 -12.66 -8.52 7.25
C HIS A 7 -12.71 -7.19 6.49
N GLU A 8 -12.36 -6.08 7.14
CA GLU A 8 -12.39 -4.76 6.51
C GLU A 8 -11.44 -4.66 5.31
N ARG A 9 -10.27 -5.31 5.42
CA ARG A 9 -9.27 -5.46 4.35
C ARG A 9 -9.83 -6.18 3.12
N ILE A 10 -10.44 -7.35 3.33
CA ILE A 10 -11.07 -8.15 2.26
C ILE A 10 -12.18 -7.37 1.55
N ALA A 11 -13.04 -6.69 2.32
CA ALA A 11 -14.11 -5.88 1.75
C ALA A 11 -13.56 -4.70 0.95
N ASN A 12 -12.52 -4.05 1.45
CA ASN A 12 -11.86 -2.94 0.77
C ASN A 12 -11.21 -3.39 -0.55
N GLU A 13 -10.42 -4.47 -0.53
CA GLU A 13 -9.78 -5.03 -1.72
C GLU A 13 -10.82 -5.34 -2.80
N ALA A 14 -11.94 -5.96 -2.45
CA ALA A 14 -12.97 -6.29 -3.42
C ALA A 14 -13.60 -5.05 -4.08
N ASN A 15 -13.81 -3.96 -3.33
CA ASN A 15 -14.28 -2.69 -3.90
C ASN A 15 -13.22 -2.06 -4.81
N VAL A 16 -11.96 -2.10 -4.40
CA VAL A 16 -10.83 -1.55 -5.16
C VAL A 16 -10.69 -2.26 -6.50
N LEU A 17 -10.72 -3.59 -6.53
CA LEU A 17 -10.61 -4.37 -7.77
C LEU A 17 -11.69 -3.99 -8.78
N GLN A 18 -12.92 -3.71 -8.32
CA GLN A 18 -14.00 -3.21 -9.19
C GLN A 18 -13.70 -1.81 -9.73
N ILE A 19 -13.26 -0.88 -8.88
CA ILE A 19 -12.94 0.50 -9.27
C ILE A 19 -11.79 0.52 -10.29
N VAL A 20 -10.66 -0.11 -9.95
CA VAL A 20 -9.42 -0.05 -10.75
C VAL A 20 -9.63 -0.73 -12.11
N SER A 21 -10.31 -1.89 -12.15
CA SER A 21 -10.58 -2.58 -13.41
C SER A 21 -11.54 -1.85 -14.34
N GLN A 22 -12.42 -0.99 -13.81
CA GLN A 22 -13.39 -0.23 -14.61
C GLN A 22 -12.86 1.14 -15.05
N GLN A 23 -11.99 1.75 -14.26
CA GLN A 23 -11.59 3.14 -14.43
C GLN A 23 -10.16 3.32 -14.92
N THR A 24 -9.37 2.25 -14.98
CA THR A 24 -7.96 2.30 -15.38
C THR A 24 -7.61 1.16 -16.33
N ALA A 25 -6.47 1.29 -16.99
CA ALA A 25 -5.81 0.22 -17.72
C ALA A 25 -4.80 -0.55 -16.85
N VAL A 26 -4.74 -0.29 -15.53
CA VAL A 26 -3.86 -1.04 -14.63
C VAL A 26 -4.38 -2.48 -14.54
N PRO A 27 -3.57 -3.49 -14.90
CA PRO A 27 -3.98 -4.87 -14.82
C PRO A 27 -4.05 -5.31 -13.35
N VAL A 28 -5.21 -5.78 -12.96
CA VAL A 28 -5.50 -6.30 -11.61
C VAL A 28 -6.22 -7.64 -11.71
N PRO A 29 -6.14 -8.51 -10.68
CA PRO A 29 -6.94 -9.73 -10.62
C PRO A 29 -8.42 -9.43 -10.82
N ARG A 30 -9.09 -10.15 -11.72
CA ARG A 30 -10.53 -9.98 -11.92
C ARG A 30 -11.27 -10.52 -10.70
N LEU A 31 -12.11 -9.68 -10.08
CA LEU A 31 -13.02 -10.13 -9.02
C LEU A 31 -14.01 -11.16 -9.59
N ILE A 32 -14.09 -12.34 -8.94
CA ILE A 32 -15.05 -13.40 -9.27
C ILE A 32 -16.22 -13.37 -8.30
N ASP A 33 -15.92 -13.39 -6.99
CA ASP A 33 -16.94 -13.43 -5.94
C ASP A 33 -16.41 -12.85 -4.63
N ARG A 34 -17.33 -12.43 -3.76
CA ARG A 34 -17.05 -12.02 -2.38
C ARG A 34 -18.24 -12.29 -1.49
N GLY A 35 -18.00 -12.60 -0.23
CA GLY A 35 -19.10 -12.84 0.69
C GLY A 35 -18.66 -13.10 2.12
N ASN A 36 -19.61 -13.58 2.91
CA ASN A 36 -19.39 -14.03 4.28
C ASN A 36 -19.62 -15.55 4.33
N ASN A 37 -18.72 -16.25 5.00
CA ASN A 37 -18.88 -17.65 5.37
C ASN A 37 -19.88 -17.77 6.53
N SER A 38 -20.35 -19.00 6.79
CA SER A 38 -21.28 -19.30 7.88
C SER A 38 -20.73 -18.98 9.27
N ASP A 39 -19.42 -18.97 9.44
CA ASP A 39 -18.72 -18.64 10.69
C ASP A 39 -18.43 -17.13 10.84
N ARG A 40 -18.98 -16.30 9.93
CA ARG A 40 -18.79 -14.84 9.84
C ARG A 40 -17.41 -14.40 9.36
N THR A 41 -16.53 -15.32 8.94
CA THR A 41 -15.33 -14.94 8.20
C THR A 41 -15.70 -14.42 6.81
N GLN A 42 -14.89 -13.55 6.23
CA GLN A 42 -15.10 -13.07 4.87
C GLN A 42 -14.21 -13.81 3.88
N TYR A 43 -14.68 -13.88 2.64
CA TYR A 43 -13.92 -14.44 1.55
C TYR A 43 -13.91 -13.51 0.33
N LEU A 44 -12.81 -13.58 -0.41
CA LEU A 44 -12.61 -12.94 -1.70
C LEU A 44 -12.11 -14.00 -2.68
N ILE A 45 -12.75 -14.09 -3.84
CA ILE A 45 -12.34 -14.96 -4.94
C ILE A 45 -11.98 -14.07 -6.13
N THR A 46 -10.77 -14.23 -6.64
CA THR A 46 -10.27 -13.53 -7.82
C THR A 46 -9.73 -14.52 -8.84
N GLU A 47 -9.62 -14.08 -10.09
CA GLU A 47 -8.81 -14.81 -11.06
C GLU A 47 -7.35 -14.80 -10.62
N ARG A 48 -6.70 -15.96 -10.72
CA ARG A 48 -5.28 -16.06 -10.46
C ARG A 48 -4.51 -15.39 -11.58
N ALA A 49 -3.94 -14.21 -11.31
CA ALA A 49 -2.96 -13.60 -12.18
C ALA A 49 -1.71 -14.50 -12.29
N SER A 50 -1.32 -14.85 -13.52
CA SER A 50 -0.13 -15.66 -13.79
C SER A 50 1.15 -14.83 -13.62
N GLY A 51 2.24 -15.47 -13.20
CA GLY A 51 3.55 -14.83 -13.04
C GLY A 51 4.19 -15.18 -11.71
N ILE A 52 5.35 -14.59 -11.46
CA ILE A 52 6.01 -14.57 -10.15
C ILE A 52 5.99 -13.15 -9.61
N ARG A 53 6.18 -12.98 -8.30
CA ARG A 53 6.39 -11.63 -7.75
C ARG A 53 7.74 -11.10 -8.20
N LEU A 54 7.82 -9.79 -8.39
CA LEU A 54 9.05 -9.15 -8.83
C LEU A 54 10.19 -9.35 -7.81
N ASP A 55 9.91 -9.43 -6.51
CA ASP A 55 10.91 -9.73 -5.49
C ASP A 55 11.51 -11.15 -5.60
N GLN A 56 10.78 -12.09 -6.19
CA GLN A 56 11.25 -13.47 -6.42
C GLN A 56 12.22 -13.56 -7.60
N MET A 57 12.42 -12.49 -8.38
CA MET A 57 13.45 -12.45 -9.42
C MET A 57 14.86 -12.68 -8.86
N LEU A 58 15.06 -12.37 -7.57
CA LEU A 58 16.33 -12.58 -6.85
C LEU A 58 16.64 -14.07 -6.60
N ASP A 59 15.64 -14.94 -6.71
CA ASP A 59 15.76 -16.38 -6.41
C ASP A 59 15.84 -17.25 -7.68
N ILE A 60 15.71 -16.66 -8.87
CA ILE A 60 15.68 -17.38 -10.15
C ILE A 60 16.95 -17.19 -10.97
N GLY A 61 17.27 -18.22 -11.76
CA GLY A 61 18.33 -18.15 -12.77
C GLY A 61 17.83 -17.48 -14.05
N CYS A 62 18.69 -17.46 -15.07
CA CYS A 62 18.29 -16.93 -16.37
C CYS A 62 17.16 -17.80 -16.96
N PRO A 63 16.03 -17.21 -17.40
CA PRO A 63 14.93 -17.95 -18.02
C PRO A 63 15.24 -18.38 -19.47
N LEU A 64 16.29 -17.81 -20.07
CA LEU A 64 16.68 -18.11 -21.45
C LEU A 64 17.26 -19.53 -21.56
N PRO A 65 17.12 -20.17 -22.74
CA PRO A 65 17.70 -21.49 -23.00
C PRO A 65 19.23 -21.55 -22.76
N GLU A 66 19.73 -22.75 -22.46
CA GLU A 66 21.17 -23.01 -22.35
C GLU A 66 21.91 -22.55 -23.63
N GLY A 67 22.95 -21.73 -23.46
CA GLY A 67 23.73 -21.15 -24.56
C GLY A 67 23.31 -19.75 -24.99
N GLU A 68 22.11 -19.30 -24.63
CA GLU A 68 21.60 -17.93 -24.85
C GLU A 68 21.42 -17.16 -23.52
N GLY A 69 21.62 -17.83 -22.38
CA GLY A 69 21.49 -17.25 -21.05
C GLY A 69 22.61 -16.28 -20.67
N HIS A 70 22.24 -15.24 -19.93
CA HIS A 70 23.18 -14.22 -19.45
C HIS A 70 24.14 -14.73 -18.36
N ALA A 71 23.68 -15.65 -17.50
CA ALA A 71 24.49 -16.22 -16.41
C ALA A 71 23.93 -17.58 -15.97
N ALA A 72 24.83 -18.49 -15.56
CA ALA A 72 24.48 -19.76 -14.90
C ALA A 72 24.23 -19.60 -13.39
N GLU A 73 24.64 -18.47 -12.82
CA GLU A 73 24.52 -18.15 -11.39
C GLU A 73 23.15 -17.52 -11.08
N LYS A 74 22.67 -17.76 -9.85
CA LYS A 74 21.46 -17.15 -9.31
C LYS A 74 21.81 -16.04 -8.32
N PRO A 75 21.19 -14.84 -8.42
CA PRO A 75 20.27 -14.43 -9.47
C PRO A 75 20.95 -14.09 -10.79
N CYS A 76 20.22 -14.21 -11.89
CA CYS A 76 20.65 -13.67 -13.17
C CYS A 76 20.52 -12.14 -13.17
N LYS A 77 21.61 -11.43 -12.85
CA LYS A 77 21.64 -9.97 -12.68
C LYS A 77 21.00 -9.19 -13.82
N THR A 78 21.28 -9.54 -15.08
CA THR A 78 20.71 -8.86 -16.25
C THR A 78 19.18 -8.92 -16.26
N CYS A 79 18.61 -10.10 -15.98
CA CYS A 79 17.16 -10.29 -15.96
C CYS A 79 16.51 -9.58 -14.77
N VAL A 80 17.19 -9.56 -13.62
CA VAL A 80 16.75 -8.80 -12.44
C VAL A 80 16.71 -7.30 -12.75
N ASP A 81 17.81 -6.75 -13.28
CA ASP A 81 17.92 -5.32 -13.60
C ASP A 81 16.87 -4.90 -14.66
N GLU A 82 16.64 -5.75 -15.68
CA GLU A 82 15.62 -5.51 -16.71
C GLU A 82 14.20 -5.59 -16.15
N ALA A 83 13.88 -6.62 -15.36
CA ALA A 83 12.57 -6.77 -14.72
C ALA A 83 12.22 -5.57 -13.85
N TYR A 84 13.16 -5.11 -13.03
CA TYR A 84 12.97 -3.94 -12.18
C TYR A 84 12.87 -2.64 -12.99
N SER A 85 13.64 -2.49 -14.06
CA SER A 85 13.53 -1.34 -14.98
C SER A 85 12.16 -1.28 -15.68
N ASN A 86 11.66 -2.42 -16.16
CA ASN A 86 10.33 -2.50 -16.75
C ASN A 86 9.25 -2.18 -15.72
N ALA A 87 9.39 -2.69 -14.49
CA ALA A 87 8.45 -2.42 -13.41
C ALA A 87 8.40 -0.93 -13.05
N LEU A 88 9.57 -0.28 -12.91
CA LEU A 88 9.65 1.13 -12.60
C LEU A 88 8.95 1.98 -13.66
N LYS A 89 9.25 1.74 -14.94
CA LYS A 89 8.58 2.41 -16.07
C LYS A 89 7.07 2.18 -16.06
N PHE A 90 6.63 0.94 -15.83
CA PHE A 90 5.20 0.64 -15.74
C PHE A 90 4.52 1.42 -14.61
N ILE A 91 5.16 1.51 -13.43
CA ILE A 91 4.63 2.29 -12.30
C ILE A 91 4.57 3.78 -12.65
N GLU A 92 5.67 4.35 -13.14
CA GLU A 92 5.80 5.79 -13.40
C GLU A 92 4.97 6.27 -14.57
N ASP A 93 4.95 5.51 -15.66
CA ASP A 93 4.32 5.92 -16.92
C ASP A 93 2.85 5.51 -17.01
N THR A 94 2.43 4.45 -16.28
CA THR A 94 1.08 3.88 -16.40
C THR A 94 0.29 3.95 -15.10
N VAL A 95 0.83 3.44 -14.00
CA VAL A 95 0.06 3.28 -12.75
C VAL A 95 -0.17 4.62 -12.07
N LEU A 96 0.90 5.33 -11.67
CA LEU A 96 0.78 6.56 -10.89
C LEU A 96 -0.05 7.63 -11.61
N PRO A 97 0.11 7.89 -12.94
CA PRO A 97 -0.72 8.89 -13.62
C PRO A 97 -2.20 8.53 -13.64
N GLN A 98 -2.54 7.24 -13.79
CA GLN A 98 -3.94 6.80 -13.83
C GLN A 98 -4.58 6.79 -12.44
N LEU A 99 -3.87 6.31 -11.42
CA LEU A 99 -4.39 6.32 -10.04
C LEU A 99 -4.55 7.75 -9.54
N THR A 100 -3.54 8.61 -9.73
CA THR A 100 -3.61 10.00 -9.26
C THR A 100 -4.63 10.86 -10.04
N GLY A 101 -4.99 10.45 -11.27
CA GLY A 101 -6.07 11.07 -12.04
C GLY A 101 -7.47 10.77 -11.50
N MET A 102 -7.65 9.68 -10.74
CA MET A 102 -8.90 9.41 -10.03
C MET A 102 -8.96 10.26 -8.77
N THR A 103 -9.94 11.17 -8.70
CA THR A 103 -10.06 12.13 -7.59
C THR A 103 -11.39 12.01 -6.84
N SER A 104 -11.37 12.39 -5.55
CA SER A 104 -12.54 12.37 -4.68
C SER A 104 -12.53 13.55 -3.69
N GLN A 105 -13.72 14.02 -3.32
CA GLN A 105 -13.91 14.96 -2.22
C GLN A 105 -13.82 14.27 -0.85
N GLU A 106 -14.00 12.95 -0.81
CA GLU A 106 -13.99 12.15 0.42
C GLU A 106 -12.84 11.14 0.40
N ARG A 107 -12.12 11.03 1.52
CA ARG A 107 -11.08 9.99 1.67
C ARG A 107 -11.69 8.62 1.92
N GLY A 108 -10.97 7.57 1.49
CA GLY A 108 -11.44 6.19 1.57
C GLY A 108 -12.42 5.80 0.47
N ILE A 109 -12.99 4.60 0.57
CA ILE A 109 -13.87 3.99 -0.43
C ILE A 109 -15.19 3.62 0.24
N LEU A 110 -16.30 4.07 -0.32
CA LEU A 110 -17.66 3.76 0.16
C LEU A 110 -17.87 4.04 1.66
N GLY A 111 -17.35 5.18 2.14
CA GLY A 111 -17.47 5.60 3.55
C GLY A 111 -16.54 4.86 4.51
N PHE A 112 -15.62 4.05 4.01
CA PHE A 112 -14.62 3.35 4.80
C PHE A 112 -13.21 3.78 4.42
N VAL A 113 -12.38 4.06 5.42
CA VAL A 113 -10.99 4.49 5.21
C VAL A 113 -10.06 3.42 5.77
N MET A 114 -9.47 2.63 4.88
CA MET A 114 -8.36 1.75 5.24
C MET A 114 -7.10 2.59 5.45
N PRO A 115 -6.43 2.52 6.61
CA PRO A 115 -5.10 3.12 6.78
C PRO A 115 -4.09 2.49 5.82
N PRO A 116 -3.14 3.23 5.23
CA PRO A 116 -2.10 2.64 4.40
C PRO A 116 -1.20 1.69 5.21
N CYS A 117 -0.52 0.75 4.53
CA CYS A 117 0.22 -0.35 5.16
C CYS A 117 1.35 0.12 6.09
N TRP A 118 1.93 1.29 5.83
CA TRP A 118 3.01 1.86 6.63
C TRP A 118 2.55 2.36 8.01
N LEU A 119 1.26 2.20 8.35
CA LEU A 119 0.71 2.37 9.69
C LEU A 119 0.16 1.06 10.23
N SER A 120 0.89 0.45 11.16
CA SER A 120 0.47 -0.81 11.78
C SER A 120 -0.56 -0.59 12.88
N ILE A 121 -1.81 -0.32 12.50
CA ILE A 121 -2.94 -0.03 13.41
C ILE A 121 -3.32 -1.18 14.36
N ASP A 122 -2.84 -2.38 14.10
CA ASP A 122 -3.14 -3.58 14.89
C ASP A 122 -2.11 -3.79 16.02
N VAL A 123 -0.91 -3.21 15.89
CA VAL A 123 0.22 -3.50 16.78
C VAL A 123 0.86 -2.24 17.38
N ASP A 124 0.98 -1.16 16.61
CA ASP A 124 1.79 -0.01 16.97
C ASP A 124 1.00 1.01 17.82
N PRO A 125 1.56 1.50 18.94
CA PRO A 125 1.02 2.65 19.64
C PRO A 125 1.17 3.95 18.81
N PRO A 126 0.27 4.95 18.96
CA PRO A 126 -0.98 4.90 19.73
C PRO A 126 -2.16 4.30 18.94
N TRP A 127 -1.89 3.71 17.77
CA TRP A 127 -2.90 3.25 16.81
C TRP A 127 -3.60 1.96 17.20
N ARG A 128 -2.94 1.12 18.01
CA ARG A 128 -3.40 -0.21 18.38
C ARG A 128 -4.85 -0.20 18.86
N GLY A 129 -5.72 -0.86 18.10
CA GLY A 129 -7.13 -1.00 18.43
C GLY A 129 -7.99 0.23 18.12
N LYS A 130 -7.45 1.23 17.41
CA LYS A 130 -8.24 2.29 16.78
C LYS A 130 -9.29 1.65 15.88
N GLY A 131 -10.43 2.32 15.67
CA GLY A 131 -11.43 1.91 14.68
C GLY A 131 -11.07 2.37 13.25
N PRO A 132 -11.99 2.19 12.28
CA PRO A 132 -11.89 2.82 10.97
C PRO A 132 -11.71 4.34 11.10
N TRP A 133 -10.94 4.95 10.20
CA TRP A 133 -10.79 6.40 10.25
C TRP A 133 -12.04 7.10 9.75
N LYS A 134 -12.22 8.35 10.19
CA LYS A 134 -13.35 9.19 9.76
C LYS A 134 -13.27 9.44 8.26
N THR A 135 -14.39 9.42 7.56
CA THR A 135 -14.44 10.04 6.24
C THR A 135 -14.37 11.55 6.43
N LEU A 136 -13.34 12.18 5.86
CA LEU A 136 -13.18 13.63 5.83
C LEU A 136 -13.55 14.11 4.43
N ARG A 137 -14.35 15.18 4.37
CA ARG A 137 -14.82 15.78 3.11
C ARG A 137 -14.14 17.12 2.87
N LEU A 138 -13.58 17.28 1.68
CA LEU A 138 -12.98 18.52 1.19
C LEU A 138 -13.97 19.27 0.30
N GLU A 139 -13.76 20.59 0.18
CA GLU A 139 -14.55 21.44 -0.73
C GLU A 139 -14.33 21.05 -2.20
N GLU A 140 -13.09 20.67 -2.55
CA GLU A 140 -12.67 20.26 -3.89
C GLU A 140 -12.18 18.81 -3.88
N PRO A 141 -12.26 18.07 -5.01
CA PRO A 141 -11.84 16.68 -5.08
C PRO A 141 -10.30 16.56 -5.10
N LYS A 142 -9.66 16.78 -3.94
CA LYS A 142 -8.21 16.80 -3.80
C LYS A 142 -7.62 15.50 -3.27
N TYR A 143 -8.45 14.55 -2.84
CA TYR A 143 -7.96 13.21 -2.57
C TYR A 143 -7.75 12.49 -3.89
N VAL A 144 -6.61 11.80 -4.00
CA VAL A 144 -6.22 11.01 -5.17
C VAL A 144 -6.26 9.54 -4.81
N PHE A 145 -6.56 8.68 -5.78
CA PHE A 145 -6.55 7.24 -5.55
C PHE A 145 -5.11 6.73 -5.48
N GLN A 146 -4.85 5.84 -4.51
CA GLN A 146 -3.52 5.29 -4.29
C GLN A 146 -3.64 3.82 -3.85
N HIS A 147 -2.63 3.00 -4.12
CA HIS A 147 -2.55 1.58 -3.76
C HIS A 147 -2.35 1.38 -2.25
N GLY A 148 -1.59 2.26 -1.60
CA GLY A 148 -1.37 2.22 -0.15
C GLY A 148 -0.40 1.13 0.33
N ASP A 149 0.15 0.34 -0.58
CA ASP A 149 1.20 -0.67 -0.35
C ASP A 149 1.95 -1.01 -1.65
N LEU A 150 2.31 -0.01 -2.44
CA LEU A 150 3.02 -0.28 -3.69
C LEU A 150 4.46 -0.75 -3.40
N ALA A 151 4.74 -2.02 -3.70
CA ALA A 151 6.02 -2.66 -3.43
C ALA A 151 6.32 -3.79 -4.43
N ALA A 152 7.58 -4.23 -4.53
CA ALA A 152 7.97 -5.29 -5.46
C ALA A 152 7.24 -6.63 -5.23
N HIS A 153 6.85 -6.93 -4.00
CA HIS A 153 6.06 -8.14 -3.72
C HIS A 153 4.60 -8.02 -4.20
N ASN A 154 4.12 -6.82 -4.51
CA ASN A 154 2.77 -6.58 -5.03
C ASN A 154 2.74 -6.41 -6.56
N ILE A 155 3.87 -6.66 -7.22
CA ILE A 155 4.01 -6.61 -8.69
C ILE A 155 4.23 -8.02 -9.22
N LEU A 156 3.33 -8.51 -10.08
CA LEU A 156 3.50 -9.77 -10.79
C LEU A 156 4.16 -9.56 -12.15
N ILE A 157 5.14 -10.40 -12.46
CA ILE A 157 5.92 -10.37 -13.70
C ILE A 157 5.93 -11.73 -14.40
N ASP A 158 5.98 -11.69 -15.73
CA ASP A 158 6.35 -12.83 -16.56
C ASP A 158 7.84 -13.11 -16.42
N SER A 159 8.23 -14.25 -15.86
CA SER A 159 9.64 -14.55 -15.64
C SER A 159 10.42 -14.79 -16.93
N GLN A 160 9.77 -15.04 -18.06
CA GLN A 160 10.43 -15.22 -19.37
C GLN A 160 10.48 -13.91 -20.14
N ALA A 161 9.35 -13.22 -20.25
CA ALA A 161 9.26 -11.96 -21.01
C ALA A 161 9.77 -10.74 -20.22
N LEU A 162 9.93 -10.88 -18.90
CA LEU A 162 10.30 -9.79 -17.98
C LEU A 162 9.33 -8.59 -18.07
N GLN A 163 8.05 -8.87 -18.36
CA GLN A 163 6.99 -7.88 -18.50
C GLN A 163 5.94 -8.03 -17.39
N ILE A 164 5.35 -6.91 -17.00
CA ILE A 164 4.39 -6.82 -15.90
C ILE A 164 3.08 -7.50 -16.32
N LYS A 165 2.50 -8.27 -15.41
CA LYS A 165 1.24 -8.99 -15.61
C LYS A 165 0.09 -8.39 -14.82
N ALA A 166 0.32 -8.01 -13.56
CA ALA A 166 -0.70 -7.43 -12.69
C ALA A 166 -0.07 -6.75 -11.47
N LEU A 167 -0.82 -5.79 -10.89
CA LEU A 167 -0.67 -5.39 -9.50
C LEU A 167 -1.67 -6.15 -8.63
N ILE A 168 -1.23 -6.57 -7.44
CA ILE A 168 -2.01 -7.36 -6.49
C ILE A 168 -1.97 -6.74 -5.10
N ASP A 169 -2.73 -7.31 -4.16
CA ASP A 169 -2.73 -6.90 -2.74
C ASP A 169 -3.23 -5.46 -2.54
N TRP A 170 -4.46 -5.22 -3.00
CA TRP A 170 -5.08 -3.88 -3.01
C TRP A 170 -5.83 -3.55 -1.72
N GLU A 171 -5.64 -4.32 -0.64
CA GLU A 171 -6.43 -4.20 0.58
C GLU A 171 -6.28 -2.84 1.29
N TYR A 172 -5.16 -2.16 1.07
CA TYR A 172 -4.82 -0.84 1.64
C TYR A 172 -5.22 0.35 0.76
N ALA A 173 -5.74 0.10 -0.42
CA ALA A 173 -5.96 1.15 -1.41
C ALA A 173 -7.16 2.04 -1.06
N GLY A 174 -7.12 3.27 -1.53
CA GLY A 174 -8.14 4.27 -1.21
C GLY A 174 -7.84 5.66 -1.77
N PHE A 175 -8.81 6.54 -1.59
CA PHE A 175 -8.61 7.97 -1.82
C PHE A 175 -7.91 8.61 -0.63
N PHE A 176 -6.76 9.22 -0.85
CA PHE A 176 -5.92 9.82 0.19
C PHE A 176 -5.36 11.18 -0.24
N PRO A 177 -4.86 12.00 0.71
CA PRO A 177 -4.02 13.14 0.37
C PRO A 177 -2.87 12.75 -0.57
N PRO A 178 -2.57 13.58 -1.60
CA PRO A 178 -1.48 13.29 -2.53
C PRO A 178 -0.15 13.08 -1.83
N GLY A 179 0.50 11.96 -2.15
CA GLY A 179 1.81 11.58 -1.63
C GLY A 179 1.77 10.60 -0.45
N MET A 180 0.59 10.18 0.02
CA MET A 180 0.48 9.12 1.04
C MET A 180 0.91 7.73 0.55
N GLU A 181 1.09 7.53 -0.76
CA GLU A 181 1.51 6.25 -1.35
C GLU A 181 2.92 5.90 -0.86
N ARG A 182 3.75 6.93 -0.68
CA ARG A 182 5.15 6.80 -0.23
C ARG A 182 5.94 5.79 -1.05
N TRP A 183 5.57 5.60 -2.31
CA TRP A 183 6.32 4.82 -3.28
C TRP A 183 7.75 5.35 -3.35
N PRO A 184 8.77 4.56 -2.97
CA PRO A 184 10.14 5.05 -2.88
C PRO A 184 10.83 5.23 -4.24
N GLY A 185 10.11 5.06 -5.36
CA GLY A 185 10.70 5.12 -6.71
C GLY A 185 11.63 3.94 -6.99
N THR A 186 11.57 2.89 -6.16
CA THR A 186 12.44 1.74 -6.26
C THR A 186 11.73 0.50 -5.78
N SER A 187 12.13 -0.60 -6.38
CA SER A 187 11.70 -1.94 -6.09
C SER A 187 12.62 -2.66 -5.10
N ASP A 188 13.61 -1.94 -4.56
CA ASP A 188 14.50 -2.39 -3.49
C ASP A 188 13.74 -2.58 -2.17
N LYS A 189 13.78 -3.80 -1.64
CA LYS A 189 13.09 -4.19 -0.41
C LYS A 189 13.59 -3.44 0.82
N ASP A 190 14.89 -3.17 0.93
CA ASP A 190 15.45 -2.47 2.09
C ASP A 190 15.04 -1.01 2.06
N VAL A 191 14.93 -0.40 0.86
CA VAL A 191 14.39 0.96 0.73
C VAL A 191 12.91 0.98 1.12
N TYR A 192 12.12 -0.01 0.69
CA TYR A 192 10.72 -0.14 1.10
C TYR A 192 10.58 -0.25 2.63
N ILE A 193 11.36 -1.13 3.28
CA ILE A 193 11.34 -1.27 4.75
C ILE A 193 11.73 0.05 5.43
N ARG A 194 12.77 0.73 4.93
CA ARG A 194 13.18 2.04 5.46
C ARG A 194 12.12 3.12 5.27
N SER A 195 11.30 3.03 4.22
CA SER A 195 10.18 3.95 4.07
C SER A 195 9.24 3.85 5.27
N GLY A 196 9.03 2.68 5.87
CA GLY A 196 8.22 2.53 7.09
C GLY A 196 8.80 3.17 8.36
N ASN A 197 10.07 3.60 8.37
CA ASN A 197 10.74 4.06 9.59
C ASN A 197 10.59 5.56 9.88
N ASP A 198 10.50 6.39 8.84
CA ASP A 198 10.40 7.85 8.96
C ASP A 198 8.99 8.31 8.58
N VAL A 199 8.05 7.96 9.46
CA VAL A 199 6.62 8.19 9.25
C VAL A 199 6.07 9.35 10.08
N ALA A 200 6.85 9.96 10.98
CA ALA A 200 6.37 11.07 11.81
C ALA A 200 5.91 12.25 10.95
N ASP A 201 6.70 12.64 9.95
CA ASP A 201 6.34 13.70 9.00
C ASP A 201 5.09 13.34 8.17
N ALA A 202 4.97 12.07 7.78
CA ALA A 202 3.80 11.59 7.05
C ALA A 202 2.53 11.62 7.92
N ILE A 203 2.63 11.18 9.18
CA ILE A 203 1.55 11.25 10.17
C ILE A 203 1.15 12.71 10.39
N ALA A 204 2.12 13.59 10.61
CA ALA A 204 1.86 15.01 10.82
C ALA A 204 1.17 15.67 9.63
N LYS A 205 1.64 15.35 8.42
CA LYS A 205 1.16 15.94 7.18
C LYS A 205 -0.24 15.44 6.80
N PHE A 206 -0.52 14.17 7.03
CA PHE A 206 -1.67 13.50 6.42
C PHE A 206 -2.72 13.02 7.41
N LEU A 207 -2.35 12.82 8.68
CA LEU A 207 -3.19 12.22 9.72
C LEU A 207 -3.13 12.98 11.06
N PRO A 208 -3.08 14.33 11.07
CA PRO A 208 -2.89 15.07 12.31
C PRO A 208 -4.06 14.86 13.30
N GLU A 209 -5.30 14.83 12.81
CA GLU A 209 -6.48 14.66 13.66
C GLU A 209 -6.56 13.26 14.28
N GLU A 210 -6.37 12.21 13.47
CA GLU A 210 -6.37 10.83 13.94
C GLU A 210 -5.24 10.59 14.94
N TYR A 211 -4.06 11.13 14.66
CA TYR A 211 -2.91 11.00 15.54
C TYR A 211 -3.16 11.64 16.90
N LEU A 212 -3.58 12.90 16.94
CA LEU A 212 -3.83 13.62 18.20
C LEU A 212 -4.93 12.90 19.01
N GLU A 213 -6.00 12.44 18.36
CA GLU A 213 -7.05 11.66 19.02
C GLU A 213 -6.46 10.41 19.71
N CYS A 214 -5.68 9.62 18.97
CA CYS A 214 -5.05 8.42 19.52
C CYS A 214 -4.03 8.77 20.62
N TYR A 215 -3.21 9.79 20.39
CA TYR A 215 -2.20 10.26 21.32
C TYR A 215 -2.82 10.63 22.67
N HIS A 216 -3.92 11.41 22.69
CA HIS A 216 -4.57 11.82 23.93
C HIS A 216 -5.24 10.66 24.67
N GLN A 217 -5.84 9.72 23.95
CA GLN A 217 -6.52 8.56 24.53
C GLN A 217 -5.55 7.49 25.06
N TRP A 218 -4.32 7.47 24.57
CA TRP A 218 -3.33 6.46 24.97
C TRP A 218 -2.92 6.59 26.44
N GLU A 219 -2.96 5.50 27.20
CA GLU A 219 -2.69 5.51 28.64
C GLU A 219 -1.21 5.72 28.97
N ASP A 220 -0.30 5.04 28.26
CA ASP A 220 1.14 5.09 28.52
C ASP A 220 1.80 6.26 27.78
N LYS A 221 1.76 7.46 28.38
CA LYS A 221 2.40 8.66 27.80
C LYS A 221 3.91 8.54 27.70
N ALA A 222 4.58 7.82 28.61
CA ALA A 222 6.03 7.67 28.59
C ALA A 222 6.50 6.91 27.35
N GLN A 223 5.75 5.87 26.96
CA GLN A 223 5.97 5.17 25.70
C GLN A 223 5.87 6.11 24.49
N LEU A 224 4.86 6.97 24.45
CA LEU A 224 4.69 7.90 23.33
C LEU A 224 5.78 8.96 23.28
N VAL A 225 6.22 9.50 24.44
CA VAL A 225 7.34 10.44 24.51
C VAL A 225 8.61 9.82 23.90
N SER A 226 8.94 8.57 24.26
CA SER A 226 10.09 7.88 23.69
C SER A 226 9.98 7.70 22.17
N LEU A 227 8.78 7.44 21.66
CA LEU A 227 8.53 7.33 20.21
C LEU A 227 8.67 8.67 19.49
N VAL A 228 8.20 9.76 20.10
CA VAL A 228 8.38 11.12 19.60
C VAL A 228 9.88 11.49 19.57
N GLU A 229 10.61 11.24 20.65
CA GLU A 229 12.06 11.49 20.73
C GLU A 229 12.86 10.68 19.70
N SER A 230 12.39 9.47 19.37
CA SER A 230 13.01 8.62 18.34
C SER A 230 12.65 9.01 16.90
N GLY A 231 11.75 9.99 16.70
CA GLY A 231 11.27 10.41 15.38
C GLY A 231 10.23 9.48 14.74
N LYS A 232 9.70 8.51 15.49
CA LYS A 232 8.66 7.59 14.99
C LYS A 232 7.25 8.19 15.02
N LEU A 233 7.02 9.14 15.91
CA LEU A 233 5.77 9.88 16.03
C LEU A 233 6.06 11.38 15.99
N PRO A 234 5.14 12.19 15.46
CA PRO A 234 5.32 13.63 15.46
C PRO A 234 5.08 14.23 16.85
N ASP A 235 5.70 15.37 17.10
CA ASP A 235 5.52 16.15 18.31
C ASP A 235 4.07 16.67 18.40
N PRO A 236 3.27 16.23 19.40
CA PRO A 236 1.86 16.58 19.50
C PRO A 236 1.66 18.08 19.77
N GLU A 237 2.52 18.73 20.55
CA GLU A 237 2.38 20.15 20.87
C GLU A 237 2.63 21.03 19.65
N LYS A 238 3.61 20.65 18.81
CA LYS A 238 3.84 21.33 17.52
C LYS A 238 2.68 21.13 16.57
N LEU A 239 2.09 19.93 16.54
CA LEU A 239 0.94 19.63 15.68
C LEU A 239 -0.30 20.43 16.05
N GLU A 240 -0.58 20.60 17.34
CA GLU A 240 -1.72 21.39 17.83
C GLU A 240 -1.62 22.88 17.46
N GLN A 241 -0.41 23.39 17.26
CA GLN A 241 -0.14 24.79 16.91
C GLN A 241 -0.26 25.07 15.40
N LEU A 242 -0.40 24.04 14.56
CA LEU A 242 -0.57 24.23 13.12
C LEU A 242 -1.94 24.84 12.81
N PRO A 243 -2.03 25.76 11.84
CA PRO A 243 -3.31 26.29 11.38
C PRO A 243 -4.16 25.14 10.79
N LYS A 244 -5.42 25.08 11.21
CA LYS A 244 -6.42 24.11 10.74
C LYS A 244 -7.08 24.57 9.44
#